data_AF-A0A2V2U1Z5-F1
#
_entry.id   AF-A0A2V2U1Z5-F1
#
_cell.length_a   1.000
_cell.length_b   1.000
_cell.length_c   1.000
_cell.angle_alpha   90.00
_cell.angle_beta   90.00
_cell.angle_gamma   90.00
#
_symmetry.space_group_name_H-M   'P 1'
#
loop_
_entity.id
_entity.type
_entity.pdbx_description
1 polymer ?
#
loop_
_entity_poly.entity_id
_entity_poly.type
_entity_poly.pdbx_seq_one_letter_code
_entity_poly.pdbx_strand_id
1 'polypeptide(L)'
;MQYSVSDSGNGIYVISGSSNNKLYDNTLTNSKSHAILVNNGSNGNTFYSNKIISANREGLEIDQDPTSKNNVFSNDQVIDSAPSNNTITDEIHKRTTLR
;
A
#
# COMPACT_ATOMS: atom_id res chain seq x y z
N MET A 1 -15.53 -2.79 7.67
CA MET A 1 -16.26 -2.03 6.63
C MET A 1 -15.30 -1.87 5.47
N GLN A 2 -15.75 -2.19 4.26
CA GLN A 2 -14.92 -2.10 3.05
C GLN A 2 -15.13 -0.74 2.39
N TYR A 3 -14.04 -0.06 2.03
CA TYR A 3 -14.09 1.19 1.27
C TYR A 3 -13.41 1.01 -0.09
N SER A 4 -13.95 1.66 -1.10
CA SER A 4 -13.32 1.79 -2.41
C SER A 4 -12.80 3.21 -2.59
N VAL A 5 -11.53 3.36 -2.93
CA VAL A 5 -10.89 4.64 -3.25
C VAL A 5 -10.38 4.58 -4.69
N SER A 6 -10.79 5.53 -5.54
CA SER A 6 -10.45 5.55 -6.96
C SER A 6 -9.97 6.91 -7.45
N ASP A 7 -9.12 6.90 -8.49
CA ASP A 7 -8.65 8.08 -9.25
C ASP A 7 -8.01 9.20 -8.39
N SER A 8 -7.41 8.80 -7.27
CA SER A 8 -6.79 9.71 -6.31
C SER A 8 -5.31 9.98 -6.63
N GLY A 9 -4.73 11.00 -5.98
CA GLY A 9 -3.27 11.19 -5.97
C GLY A 9 -2.60 10.02 -5.24
N ASN A 10 -2.79 9.96 -3.92
CA ASN A 10 -2.52 8.77 -3.12
C ASN A 10 -3.85 8.09 -2.75
N GLY A 11 -3.91 6.76 -2.73
CA GLY A 11 -5.08 6.01 -2.26
C GLY A 11 -5.28 6.21 -0.76
N ILE A 12 -4.31 5.76 0.03
CA ILE A 12 -4.20 5.95 1.47
C ILE A 12 -2.90 6.70 1.75
N TYR A 13 -3.00 7.78 2.52
CA TYR A 13 -1.85 8.53 2.99
C TYR A 13 -1.80 8.52 4.50
N VAL A 14 -0.86 7.75 5.06
CA VAL A 14 -0.60 7.71 6.49
C VAL A 14 0.34 8.86 6.85
N ILE A 15 -0.26 9.93 7.36
CA ILE A 15 0.41 11.19 7.64
C ILE A 15 1.45 11.05 8.75
N SER A 16 2.46 11.91 8.73
CA SER A 16 3.59 11.94 9.68
C SER A 16 3.19 11.66 11.13
N GLY A 17 3.92 10.75 11.77
CA GLY A 17 3.74 10.38 13.18
C GLY A 17 2.48 9.55 13.49
N SER A 18 1.73 9.12 12.47
CA SER A 18 0.55 8.28 12.68
C SER A 18 0.95 6.89 13.19
N SER A 19 0.28 6.42 14.24
CA SER A 19 0.62 5.14 14.85
C SER A 19 -0.60 4.29 15.19
N ASN A 20 -0.39 2.97 15.19
CA ASN A 20 -1.38 1.97 15.60
C ASN A 20 -2.70 2.01 14.82
N ASN A 21 -2.69 2.52 13.59
CA ASN A 21 -3.85 2.49 12.72
C ASN A 21 -4.02 1.12 12.09
N LYS A 22 -5.28 0.75 11.83
CA LYS A 22 -5.64 -0.49 11.14
C LYS A 22 -6.45 -0.15 9.90
N LEU A 23 -5.91 -0.49 8.75
CA LEU A 23 -6.49 -0.22 7.44
C LEU A 23 -6.68 -1.56 6.75
N TYR A 24 -7.92 -2.01 6.71
CA TYR A 24 -8.23 -3.37 6.28
C TYR A 24 -9.42 -3.43 5.32
N ASP A 25 -9.40 -4.45 4.45
CA ASP A 25 -10.45 -4.76 3.48
C ASP A 25 -10.80 -3.61 2.52
N ASN A 26 -9.85 -2.73 2.22
CA ASN A 26 -10.06 -1.64 1.25
C ASN A 26 -9.74 -2.10 -0.17
N THR A 27 -10.44 -1.52 -1.14
CA THR A 27 -10.07 -1.61 -2.56
C THR A 27 -9.54 -0.27 -3.03
N LEU A 28 -8.29 -0.24 -3.50
CA LEU A 28 -7.62 0.95 -4.00
C LEU A 28 -7.41 0.77 -5.51
N THR A 29 -7.89 1.71 -6.31
CA THR A 29 -7.87 1.58 -7.77
C THR A 29 -7.41 2.87 -8.44
N ASN A 30 -6.59 2.77 -9.49
CA ASN A 30 -6.16 3.91 -10.30
C ASN A 30 -5.54 5.08 -9.49
N SER A 31 -4.76 4.77 -8.45
CA SER A 31 -3.98 5.83 -7.77
C SER A 31 -2.90 6.37 -8.70
N LYS A 32 -2.76 7.69 -8.76
CA LYS A 32 -1.84 8.37 -9.69
C LYS A 32 -0.39 8.35 -9.19
N SER A 33 -0.18 8.36 -7.87
CA SER A 33 1.15 8.39 -7.24
C SER A 33 1.44 7.14 -6.44
N HIS A 34 0.68 6.86 -5.37
CA HIS A 34 0.85 5.66 -4.53
C HIS A 34 -0.51 5.10 -4.15
N ALA A 35 -0.67 3.77 -4.10
CA ALA A 35 -1.89 3.23 -3.49
C ALA A 35 -1.84 3.43 -1.97
N ILE A 36 -0.71 3.12 -1.32
CA ILE A 36 -0.49 3.38 0.10
C ILE A 36 0.85 4.09 0.29
N LEU A 37 0.84 5.26 0.94
CA LEU A 37 2.04 5.99 1.30
C LEU A 37 2.14 6.13 2.83
N VAL A 38 3.17 5.54 3.43
CA VAL A 38 3.45 5.62 4.87
C VAL A 38 4.56 6.62 5.15
N ASN A 39 4.21 7.75 5.75
CA ASN A 39 5.11 8.90 5.82
C ASN A 39 5.75 9.09 7.21
N ASN A 40 6.99 9.58 7.23
CA ASN A 40 7.72 10.18 8.36
C ASN A 40 7.33 9.68 9.76
N GLY A 41 8.08 8.69 10.26
CA GLY A 41 7.94 8.19 11.63
C GLY A 41 6.58 7.58 11.94
N SER A 42 5.81 7.19 10.91
CA SER A 42 4.52 6.54 11.12
C SER A 42 4.75 5.07 11.43
N ASN A 43 4.52 4.70 12.69
CA ASN A 43 4.98 3.42 13.24
C ASN A 43 3.82 2.53 13.69
N GLY A 44 3.98 1.22 13.52
CA GLY A 44 3.02 0.25 14.09
C GLY A 44 1.66 0.23 13.38
N ASN A 45 1.57 0.68 12.13
CA ASN A 45 0.33 0.63 11.37
C ASN A 45 0.17 -0.74 10.72
N THR A 46 -1.06 -1.24 10.65
CA THR A 46 -1.39 -2.53 10.04
C THR A 46 -2.26 -2.30 8.81
N PHE A 47 -1.77 -2.81 7.68
CA PHE A 47 -2.47 -2.92 6.42
C PHE A 47 -2.77 -4.40 6.20
N TYR A 48 -4.05 -4.73 6.07
CA TYR A 48 -4.47 -6.12 6.02
C TYR A 48 -5.58 -6.36 4.99
N SER A 49 -5.40 -7.36 4.13
CA SER A 49 -6.45 -7.79 3.20
C SER A 49 -6.94 -6.66 2.28
N ASN A 50 -6.08 -5.68 1.98
CA ASN A 50 -6.39 -4.63 1.01
C ASN A 50 -6.12 -5.15 -0.40
N LYS A 51 -6.98 -4.76 -1.32
CA LYS A 51 -6.84 -5.07 -2.74
C LYS A 51 -6.43 -3.81 -3.49
N ILE A 52 -5.24 -3.80 -4.03
CA ILE A 52 -4.72 -2.71 -4.86
C ILE A 52 -4.80 -3.19 -6.32
N ILE A 53 -5.49 -2.43 -7.15
CA ILE A 53 -5.72 -2.75 -8.55
C ILE A 53 -5.22 -1.57 -9.37
N SER A 54 -4.07 -1.74 -10.01
CA SER A 54 -3.37 -0.74 -10.82
C SER A 54 -3.20 0.64 -10.17
N ALA A 55 -2.00 0.92 -9.68
CA ALA A 55 -1.55 2.26 -9.32
C ALA A 55 -0.38 2.64 -10.25
N ASN A 56 -0.66 3.51 -11.22
CA ASN A 56 0.27 4.16 -12.16
C ASN A 56 1.24 3.30 -13.00
N ARG A 57 1.81 3.93 -14.03
CA ARG A 57 2.83 3.35 -14.93
C ARG A 57 4.24 3.33 -14.33
N GLU A 58 4.47 4.03 -13.22
CA GLU A 58 5.80 4.34 -12.70
C GLU A 58 6.20 3.48 -11.48
N GLY A 59 5.34 2.56 -11.04
CA GLY A 59 5.75 1.39 -10.26
C GLY A 59 6.01 1.67 -8.78
N LEU A 60 5.07 2.34 -8.09
CA LEU A 60 5.03 2.35 -6.63
C LEU A 60 3.60 2.19 -6.11
N GLU A 61 3.20 0.96 -5.79
CA GLU A 61 1.89 0.68 -5.21
C GLU A 61 1.85 0.92 -3.70
N ILE A 62 2.92 0.57 -2.99
CA ILE A 62 3.09 0.81 -1.56
C ILE A 62 4.50 1.35 -1.32
N ASP A 63 4.58 2.53 -0.69
CA ASP A 63 5.84 3.12 -0.29
C ASP A 63 5.85 3.51 1.19
N GLN A 64 7.03 3.42 1.80
CA GLN A 64 7.24 3.71 3.20
C GLN A 64 8.53 4.49 3.39
N ASP A 65 8.42 5.63 4.08
CA ASP A 65 9.57 6.43 4.48
C ASP A 65 10.51 5.60 5.40
N PRO A 66 11.85 5.67 5.23
CA PRO A 66 12.81 4.90 6.01
C PRO A 66 12.75 5.11 7.54
N THR A 67 12.19 6.21 8.01
CA THR A 67 12.02 6.49 9.45
C THR A 67 10.78 5.82 10.04
N SER A 68 9.85 5.37 9.20
CA SER A 68 8.67 4.61 9.58
C SER A 68 9.05 3.14 9.84
N LYS A 69 8.60 2.60 10.96
CA LYS A 69 9.03 1.28 11.48
C LYS A 69 7.86 0.46 11.98
N ASN A 70 8.05 -0.86 12.00
CA ASN A 70 7.10 -1.82 12.56
C ASN A 70 5.71 -1.76 11.91
N ASN A 71 5.59 -1.26 10.68
CA ASN A 71 4.35 -1.38 9.92
C ASN A 71 4.26 -2.79 9.32
N VAL A 72 3.03 -3.30 9.23
CA VAL A 72 2.76 -4.65 8.77
C VAL A 72 1.84 -4.57 7.55
N PHE A 73 2.27 -5.24 6.47
CA PHE A 73 1.47 -5.47 5.26
C PHE A 73 1.24 -6.97 5.14
N SER A 74 -0.01 -7.40 5.23
CA SER A 74 -0.34 -8.83 5.37
C SER A 74 -1.61 -9.19 4.62
N ASN A 75 -1.53 -10.24 3.79
CA ASN A 75 -2.63 -10.66 2.91
C ASN A 75 -3.15 -9.55 1.98
N ASP A 76 -2.40 -8.46 1.81
CA ASP A 76 -2.69 -7.47 0.80
C ASP A 76 -2.39 -8.09 -0.57
N GLN A 77 -3.14 -7.66 -1.58
CA GLN A 77 -2.99 -8.11 -2.95
C GLN A 77 -2.67 -6.92 -3.82
N VAL A 78 -1.67 -7.07 -4.69
CA VAL A 78 -1.53 -6.15 -5.81
C VAL A 78 -1.64 -6.86 -7.15
N ILE A 79 -2.41 -6.22 -8.03
CA ILE A 79 -2.88 -6.75 -9.31
C ILE A 79 -2.71 -5.65 -10.36
N ASP A 80 -2.26 -6.04 -11.56
CA ASP A 80 -2.15 -5.20 -12.76
C ASP A 80 -1.36 -3.90 -12.55
N SER A 81 -0.24 -4.01 -11.87
CA SER A 81 0.70 -2.93 -11.58
C SER A 81 2.05 -3.14 -12.28
N ALA A 82 2.79 -2.03 -12.45
CA ALA A 82 4.13 -2.09 -12.97
C ALA A 82 5.10 -2.69 -11.93
N PRO A 83 6.16 -3.39 -12.34
CA PRO A 83 7.21 -3.83 -11.43
C PRO A 83 7.77 -2.64 -10.64
N SER A 84 7.84 -2.78 -9.32
CA SER A 84 8.49 -1.81 -8.45
C SER A 84 9.92 -2.25 -8.14
N ASN A 85 10.77 -1.33 -7.68
CA ASN A 85 12.02 -1.70 -6.99
C ASN A 85 11.86 -1.57 -5.46
N ASN A 86 10.63 -1.43 -4.98
CA ASN A 86 10.30 -1.30 -3.56
C ASN A 86 10.11 -2.71 -2.97
N THR A 87 10.92 -3.03 -1.96
CA THR A 87 10.95 -4.36 -1.34
C THR A 87 9.63 -4.79 -0.74
N ILE A 88 8.77 -3.87 -0.29
CA ILE A 88 7.46 -4.20 0.29
C ILE A 88 6.51 -4.70 -0.80
N THR A 89 6.39 -3.91 -1.86
CA THR A 89 5.50 -4.19 -2.98
C THR A 89 5.95 -5.45 -3.73
N ASP A 90 7.26 -5.63 -3.93
CA ASP A 90 7.82 -6.84 -4.57
C ASP A 90 7.55 -8.11 -3.76
N GLU A 91 7.66 -8.05 -2.43
CA GLU A 91 7.35 -9.20 -1.57
C GLU A 91 5.86 -9.55 -1.58
N ILE A 92 4.97 -8.57 -1.72
CA ILE A 92 3.53 -8.82 -1.89
C ILE A 92 3.27 -9.47 -3.26
N HIS A 93 3.87 -8.95 -4.33
CA HIS A 93 3.77 -9.51 -5.67
C HIS A 93 4.21 -10.97 -5.76
N LYS A 94 5.36 -11.32 -5.16
CA LYS A 94 5.85 -12.71 -5.13
C LYS A 94 4.86 -13.66 -4.46
N ARG A 95 4.13 -13.19 -3.44
CA ARG A 95 3.12 -13.99 -2.73
C ARG A 95 1.83 -14.17 -3.53
N THR A 96 1.48 -13.22 -4.40
CA THR A 96 0.26 -13.28 -5.21
C THR A 96 0.44 -14.00 -6.54
N THR A 97 1.65 -14.08 -7.11
CA THR A 97 1.94 -14.78 -8.38
C THR A 97 2.19 -16.29 -8.26
N LEU A 98 2.33 -16.84 -7.05
CA LEU A 98 2.56 -18.29 -6.80
C LEU A 98 1.26 -19.11 -6.67
N ARG A 99 0.21 -18.81 -7.45
CA ARG A 99 -1.03 -19.59 -7.50
C ARG A 99 -1.40 -19.99 -8.91
#